data_AF-A0A3M7KTT2-F1
#
_entry.id   AF-A0A3M7KTT2-F1
#
_cell.length_a   1.000
_cell.length_b   1.000
_cell.length_c   1.000
_cell.angle_alpha   90.00
_cell.angle_beta   90.00
_cell.angle_gamma   90.00
#
_symmetry.space_group_name_H-M   'P 1'
#
loop_
_entity.id
_entity.type
_entity.pdbx_description
1 polymer ?
#
loop_
_entity_poly.entity_id
_entity_poly.type
_entity_poly.pdbx_seq_one_letter_code
_entity_poly.pdbx_strand_id
1 'polypeptide(L)'
;MADTAVSSSPRELAQAPSEDPLDRPDFDVTAYINRLFPTEESLSGLDPLVASLQHRISRVDAGILASVRQQSRVGGRARADLAAARADVAALCARVAAIRSQAAASEALVQHICRDIRRLDAAKRHLTATISSLRRLGMLMAALDALQAAVERGDYAEAGNLLEAVQALAAHFAAYAHVPRVAELRGRLGALETSARGRALREFEALGEALPPPATLERLRACCGLVAALGYQVRDELIDAVCRRETGVYTQIFGITGETARLERTVNRYKWLLKRLDARREVWAVFPPAWHVTQLLCVMFCNITKTALAEILDLKAVGVELGRAQSVLKVVGAPREALVDTFFELMPDALPSEFQRIVDLKGLRRTELQSVLEEFNRRLGRAHFPAPTEEAAASASVPADNDGVLGIARRTITFGQLGAGERGGGATPGRTAQEMAARFKLNPNVQAARASAAAASDSMRETMGRTLGAMKSLRFMQREG
;
A
#
# COMPACT_ATOMS: atom_id res chain seq x y z
N MET A 1 -11.88 -39.93 -48.81
CA MET A 1 -12.24 -41.10 -47.99
C MET A 1 -13.76 -41.27 -48.14
N ALA A 2 -14.36 -41.68 -49.26
CA ALA A 2 -14.02 -42.74 -50.20
C ALA A 2 -13.81 -44.07 -49.49
N ASP A 3 -14.91 -44.68 -49.07
CA ASP A 3 -14.96 -46.12 -48.84
C ASP A 3 -16.19 -46.68 -49.57
N THR A 4 -15.88 -47.59 -50.48
CA THR A 4 -16.72 -48.03 -51.59
C THR A 4 -17.46 -49.29 -51.14
N ALA A 5 -18.72 -49.14 -50.73
CA ALA A 5 -19.56 -50.28 -50.39
C ALA A 5 -19.99 -51.03 -51.67
N VAL A 6 -19.26 -52.11 -51.95
CA VAL A 6 -19.68 -53.37 -52.57
C VAL A 6 -21.08 -53.35 -53.20
N SER A 7 -21.11 -53.13 -54.51
CA SER A 7 -22.25 -53.48 -55.37
C SER A 7 -22.24 -54.99 -55.62
N SER A 8 -22.84 -55.73 -54.69
CA SER A 8 -23.13 -57.15 -54.88
C SER A 8 -24.30 -57.29 -55.86
N SER A 9 -23.97 -57.65 -57.10
CA SER A 9 -24.94 -57.95 -58.16
C SER A 9 -25.81 -59.15 -57.76
N PRO A 10 -27.16 -59.05 -57.76
CA PRO A 10 -28.02 -60.19 -57.47
C PRO A 10 -28.35 -60.92 -58.77
N ARG A 11 -27.34 -61.55 -59.40
CA ARG A 11 -27.54 -62.31 -60.64
C ARG A 11 -26.77 -63.63 -60.75
N GLU A 12 -26.40 -64.22 -59.62
CA GLU A 12 -25.93 -65.60 -59.55
C GLU A 12 -27.03 -66.47 -58.89
N LEU A 13 -28.12 -66.67 -59.63
CA LEU A 13 -28.89 -67.89 -59.45
C LEU A 13 -28.18 -68.95 -60.27
N ALA A 14 -27.32 -69.72 -59.60
CA ALA A 14 -26.68 -70.90 -60.14
C ALA A 14 -27.74 -71.86 -60.71
N GLN A 15 -27.94 -71.83 -62.02
CA GLN A 15 -28.55 -72.94 -62.73
C GLN A 15 -27.49 -74.03 -62.77
N ALA A 16 -27.73 -75.13 -62.04
CA ALA A 16 -26.94 -76.34 -62.18
C ALA A 16 -26.83 -76.68 -63.70
N PRO A 17 -25.66 -77.11 -64.20
CA PRO A 17 -25.55 -77.54 -65.58
C PRO A 17 -26.54 -78.67 -65.77
N SER A 18 -27.55 -78.41 -66.58
CA SER A 18 -28.54 -79.41 -66.95
C SER A 18 -27.81 -80.60 -67.58
N GLU A 19 -28.03 -81.80 -67.03
CA GLU A 19 -27.57 -83.06 -67.64
C GLU A 19 -28.37 -83.41 -68.92
N ASP A 20 -29.26 -82.53 -69.39
CA ASP A 20 -29.96 -82.73 -70.64
C ASP A 20 -28.96 -82.62 -71.81
N PRO A 21 -28.81 -83.66 -72.65
CA PRO A 21 -27.93 -83.62 -73.83
C PRO A 21 -28.25 -82.46 -74.78
N LEU A 22 -29.45 -81.87 -74.69
CA LEU A 22 -29.89 -80.70 -75.48
C LEU A 22 -29.27 -79.37 -75.03
N ASP A 23 -28.70 -79.28 -73.83
CA ASP A 23 -28.10 -78.04 -73.30
C ASP A 23 -26.59 -77.91 -73.61
N ARG A 24 -26.02 -78.87 -74.37
CA ARG A 24 -24.61 -78.85 -74.80
C ARG A 24 -24.44 -77.90 -76.00
N PRO A 25 -23.38 -77.07 -76.04
CA PRO A 25 -23.15 -76.10 -77.13
C PRO A 25 -22.89 -76.77 -78.50
N ASP A 26 -22.41 -78.01 -78.52
CA ASP A 26 -22.10 -78.79 -79.73
C ASP A 26 -23.22 -79.81 -80.08
N PHE A 27 -24.48 -79.50 -79.78
CA PHE A 27 -25.59 -80.43 -79.98
C PHE A 27 -25.82 -80.74 -81.48
N ASP A 28 -25.46 -81.96 -81.90
CA ASP A 28 -25.75 -82.48 -83.23
C ASP A 28 -27.09 -83.23 -83.25
N VAL A 29 -28.08 -82.57 -83.86
CA VAL A 29 -29.45 -83.06 -84.04
C VAL A 29 -29.47 -84.42 -84.74
N THR A 30 -28.61 -84.62 -85.74
CA THR A 30 -28.62 -85.83 -86.57
C THR A 30 -28.05 -87.03 -85.84
N ALA A 31 -26.93 -86.85 -85.11
CA ALA A 31 -26.36 -87.88 -84.26
C ALA A 31 -27.29 -88.26 -83.09
N TYR A 32 -28.05 -87.30 -82.56
CA TYR A 32 -29.02 -87.54 -81.49
C TYR A 32 -30.24 -88.34 -81.97
N ILE A 33 -30.79 -87.99 -83.13
CA ILE A 33 -31.91 -88.72 -83.75
C ILE A 33 -31.49 -90.15 -84.11
N ASN A 34 -30.29 -90.33 -84.69
CA ASN A 34 -29.77 -91.66 -85.06
C ASN A 34 -29.47 -92.55 -83.84
N ARG A 35 -29.21 -91.96 -82.66
CA ARG A 35 -29.08 -92.71 -81.39
C ARG A 35 -30.43 -93.14 -80.80
N LEU A 36 -31.47 -92.34 -81.01
CA LEU A 36 -32.83 -92.64 -80.52
C LEU A 36 -33.56 -93.62 -81.43
N PHE A 37 -33.29 -93.60 -82.74
CA PHE A 37 -33.91 -94.47 -83.74
C PHE A 37 -32.87 -95.14 -84.66
N PRO A 38 -32.10 -96.13 -84.16
CA PRO A 38 -31.04 -96.78 -84.94
C PRO A 38 -31.54 -97.80 -86.00
N THR A 39 -32.80 -98.24 -85.96
CA THR A 39 -33.38 -99.27 -86.86
C THR A 39 -34.81 -98.92 -87.31
N GLU A 40 -35.24 -99.38 -88.49
CA GLU A 40 -36.55 -99.03 -89.09
C GLU A 40 -37.77 -99.39 -88.21
N GLU A 41 -37.70 -100.47 -87.42
CA GLU A 41 -38.77 -100.84 -86.48
C GLU A 41 -38.94 -99.82 -85.32
N SER A 42 -37.88 -99.07 -84.99
CA SER A 42 -37.88 -98.05 -83.93
C SER A 42 -38.65 -96.78 -84.32
N LEU A 43 -38.90 -96.55 -85.61
CA LEU A 43 -39.67 -95.40 -86.12
C LEU A 43 -41.14 -95.43 -85.68
N SER A 44 -41.65 -96.59 -85.24
CA SER A 44 -43.00 -96.71 -84.64
C SER A 44 -43.16 -95.91 -83.33
N GLY A 45 -42.05 -95.57 -82.65
CA GLY A 45 -42.03 -94.75 -81.43
C GLY A 45 -41.87 -93.24 -81.68
N LEU A 46 -41.85 -92.79 -82.94
CA LEU A 46 -41.63 -91.38 -83.30
C LEU A 46 -42.77 -90.47 -82.82
N ASP A 47 -44.01 -90.82 -83.13
CA ASP A 47 -45.19 -90.03 -82.75
C ASP A 47 -45.33 -89.81 -81.23
N PRO A 48 -45.19 -90.84 -80.36
CA PRO A 48 -45.22 -90.62 -78.91
C PRO A 48 -44.02 -89.81 -78.38
N LEU A 49 -42.84 -89.91 -79.01
CA LEU A 49 -41.68 -89.07 -78.65
C LEU A 49 -41.92 -87.60 -79.05
N VAL A 50 -42.45 -87.36 -80.25
CA VAL A 50 -42.81 -86.03 -80.74
C VAL A 50 -43.89 -85.41 -79.84
N ALA A 51 -44.91 -86.18 -79.46
CA ALA A 51 -45.95 -85.73 -78.53
C ALA A 51 -45.37 -85.38 -77.14
N SER A 52 -44.43 -86.20 -76.64
CA SER A 52 -43.72 -85.94 -75.38
C SER A 52 -42.87 -84.67 -75.44
N LEU A 53 -42.12 -84.46 -76.52
CA LEU A 53 -41.35 -83.24 -76.74
C LEU A 53 -42.24 -82.01 -76.91
N GLN A 54 -43.33 -82.11 -77.67
CA GLN A 54 -44.32 -81.02 -77.80
C GLN A 54 -44.98 -80.68 -76.46
N HIS A 55 -45.28 -81.68 -75.64
CA HIS A 55 -45.77 -81.46 -74.28
C HIS A 55 -44.71 -80.79 -73.39
N ARG A 56 -43.44 -81.20 -73.52
CA ARG A 56 -42.31 -80.63 -72.78
C ARG A 56 -42.03 -79.19 -73.19
N ILE A 57 -42.07 -78.87 -74.48
CA ILE A 57 -41.98 -77.52 -75.03
C ILE A 57 -43.13 -76.68 -74.49
N SER A 58 -44.36 -77.16 -74.59
CA SER A 58 -45.54 -76.43 -74.09
C SER A 58 -45.46 -76.16 -72.58
N ARG A 59 -44.94 -77.10 -71.81
CA ARG A 59 -44.74 -76.95 -70.36
C ARG A 59 -43.65 -75.93 -70.04
N VAL A 60 -42.53 -75.97 -70.75
CA VAL A 60 -41.43 -75.00 -70.59
C VAL A 60 -41.87 -73.61 -71.02
N ASP A 61 -42.56 -73.47 -72.14
CA ASP A 61 -43.11 -72.18 -72.60
C ASP A 61 -44.12 -71.60 -71.59
N ALA A 62 -45.01 -72.43 -71.04
CA ALA A 62 -45.90 -72.01 -69.96
C ALA A 62 -45.12 -71.57 -68.71
N GLY A 63 -44.03 -72.28 -68.37
CA GLY A 63 -43.13 -71.94 -67.26
C GLY A 63 -42.34 -70.65 -67.48
N ILE A 64 -41.83 -70.41 -68.69
CA ILE A 64 -41.14 -69.18 -69.09
C ILE A 64 -42.12 -68.01 -69.05
N LEU A 65 -43.32 -68.15 -69.64
CA LEU A 65 -44.33 -67.10 -69.62
C LEU A 65 -44.77 -66.77 -68.19
N ALA A 66 -44.94 -67.76 -67.32
CA ALA A 66 -45.23 -67.54 -65.91
C ALA A 66 -44.09 -66.80 -65.19
N SER A 67 -42.85 -67.22 -65.40
CA SER A 67 -41.65 -66.59 -64.82
C SER A 67 -41.45 -65.15 -65.31
N VAL A 68 -41.62 -64.89 -66.61
CA VAL A 68 -41.50 -63.54 -67.20
C VAL A 68 -42.60 -62.62 -66.67
N ARG A 69 -43.85 -63.11 -66.56
CA ARG A 69 -44.95 -62.35 -65.95
C ARG A 69 -44.67 -62.05 -64.47
N GLN A 70 -44.13 -63.01 -63.73
CA GLN A 70 -43.77 -62.83 -62.32
C GLN A 70 -42.62 -61.85 -62.16
N GLN A 71 -41.59 -61.94 -62.99
CA GLN A 71 -40.42 -61.04 -62.97
C GLN A 71 -40.81 -59.61 -63.37
N SER A 72 -41.73 -59.43 -64.33
CA SER A 72 -42.29 -58.13 -64.67
C SER A 72 -43.12 -57.53 -63.53
N ARG A 73 -43.91 -58.35 -62.83
CA ARG A 73 -44.69 -57.90 -61.65
C ARG A 73 -43.79 -57.53 -60.48
N VAL A 74 -42.78 -58.34 -60.18
CA VAL A 74 -41.80 -58.09 -59.12
C VAL A 74 -40.94 -56.87 -59.44
N GLY A 75 -40.48 -56.70 -60.69
CA GLY A 75 -39.72 -55.53 -61.12
C GLY A 75 -40.55 -54.23 -61.08
N GLY A 76 -41.84 -54.30 -61.42
CA GLY A 76 -42.77 -53.18 -61.30
C GLY A 76 -43.01 -52.76 -59.85
N ARG A 77 -43.26 -53.72 -58.95
CA ARG A 77 -43.39 -53.46 -57.50
C ARG A 77 -42.11 -52.93 -56.89
N ALA A 78 -40.97 -53.56 -57.14
CA ALA A 78 -39.68 -53.11 -56.61
C ALA A 78 -39.35 -51.67 -57.06
N ARG A 79 -39.66 -51.29 -58.31
CA ARG A 79 -39.51 -49.91 -58.79
C ARG A 79 -40.47 -48.94 -58.10
N ALA A 80 -41.73 -49.34 -57.88
CA ALA A 80 -42.72 -48.53 -57.18
C ALA A 80 -42.31 -48.31 -55.71
N ASP A 81 -41.86 -49.36 -55.02
CA ASP A 81 -41.41 -49.30 -53.64
C ASP A 81 -40.15 -48.42 -53.49
N LEU A 82 -39.21 -48.51 -54.44
CA LEU A 82 -38.04 -47.62 -54.50
C LEU A 82 -38.41 -46.16 -54.75
N ALA A 83 -39.41 -45.90 -55.60
CA ALA A 83 -39.91 -44.56 -55.85
C ALA A 83 -40.60 -43.99 -54.62
N ALA A 84 -41.42 -44.79 -53.93
CA ALA A 84 -42.07 -44.42 -52.67
C ALA A 84 -41.03 -44.12 -51.57
N ALA A 85 -40.05 -45.00 -51.38
CA ALA A 85 -38.97 -44.79 -50.42
C ALA A 85 -38.16 -43.52 -50.71
N ARG A 86 -37.88 -43.22 -52.00
CA ARG A 86 -37.22 -41.97 -52.39
C ARG A 86 -38.07 -40.74 -52.08
N ALA A 87 -39.38 -40.81 -52.29
CA ALA A 87 -40.30 -39.73 -51.95
C ALA A 87 -40.35 -39.51 -50.43
N ASP A 88 -40.39 -40.59 -49.64
CA ASP A 88 -40.37 -40.51 -48.18
C ASP A 88 -39.06 -39.94 -47.62
N VAL A 89 -37.92 -40.31 -48.22
CA VAL A 89 -36.61 -39.74 -47.89
C VAL A 89 -36.58 -38.24 -48.22
N ALA A 90 -37.09 -37.84 -49.39
CA ALA A 90 -37.18 -36.43 -49.76
C ALA A 90 -38.07 -35.63 -48.78
N ALA A 91 -39.22 -36.20 -48.39
CA ALA A 91 -40.10 -35.61 -47.39
C ALA A 91 -39.43 -35.52 -46.00
N LEU A 92 -38.65 -36.54 -45.61
CA LEU A 92 -37.87 -36.51 -44.37
C LEU A 92 -36.79 -35.43 -44.41
N CYS A 93 -36.04 -35.31 -45.51
CA CYS A 93 -35.06 -34.25 -45.69
C CYS A 93 -35.69 -32.85 -45.60
N ALA A 94 -36.87 -32.67 -46.21
CA ALA A 94 -37.62 -31.42 -46.10
C ALA A 94 -38.04 -31.12 -44.65
N ARG A 95 -38.56 -32.13 -43.93
CA ARG A 95 -38.91 -31.97 -42.50
C ARG A 95 -37.70 -31.65 -41.63
N VAL A 96 -36.57 -32.31 -41.84
CA VAL A 96 -35.32 -32.03 -41.11
C VAL A 96 -34.82 -30.62 -41.40
N ALA A 97 -34.91 -30.16 -42.65
CA ALA A 97 -34.54 -28.79 -43.02
C ALA A 97 -35.45 -27.75 -42.34
N ALA A 98 -36.76 -28.01 -42.29
CA ALA A 98 -37.71 -27.14 -41.59
C ALA A 98 -37.47 -27.10 -40.07
N ILE A 99 -37.19 -28.25 -39.44
CA ILE A 99 -36.84 -28.30 -38.02
C ILE A 99 -35.54 -27.52 -37.76
N ARG A 100 -34.54 -27.65 -38.63
CA ARG A 100 -33.28 -26.89 -38.51
C ARG A 100 -33.48 -25.39 -38.63
N SER A 101 -34.30 -24.93 -39.58
CA SER A 101 -34.57 -23.49 -39.73
C SER A 101 -35.37 -22.94 -38.54
N GLN A 102 -36.35 -23.70 -38.04
CA GLN A 102 -37.11 -23.34 -36.85
C GLN A 102 -36.23 -23.35 -35.58
N ALA A 103 -35.31 -24.30 -35.46
CA ALA A 103 -34.33 -24.35 -34.38
C ALA A 103 -33.41 -23.11 -34.42
N ALA A 104 -32.88 -22.74 -35.60
CA ALA A 104 -32.07 -21.54 -35.77
C ALA A 104 -32.84 -20.25 -35.41
N ALA A 105 -34.11 -20.16 -35.80
CA ALA A 105 -34.97 -19.05 -35.42
C ALA A 105 -35.21 -19.01 -33.89
N SER A 106 -35.42 -20.17 -33.26
CA SER A 106 -35.58 -20.26 -31.81
C SER A 106 -34.30 -19.92 -31.04
N GLU A 107 -33.13 -20.28 -31.59
CA GLU A 107 -31.84 -19.90 -31.02
C GLU A 107 -31.66 -18.39 -31.06
N ALA A 108 -31.93 -17.75 -32.20
CA ALA A 108 -31.84 -16.30 -32.33
C ALA A 108 -32.78 -15.57 -31.34
N LEU A 109 -34.00 -16.08 -31.16
CA LEU A 109 -34.94 -15.56 -30.16
C LEU A 109 -34.40 -15.71 -28.73
N VAL A 110 -33.87 -16.89 -28.37
CA VAL A 110 -33.30 -17.13 -27.04
C VAL A 110 -32.07 -16.26 -26.80
N GLN A 111 -31.20 -16.09 -27.79
CA GLN A 111 -30.06 -15.18 -27.70
C GLN A 111 -30.50 -13.74 -27.43
N HIS A 112 -31.58 -13.28 -28.08
CA HIS A 112 -32.17 -11.97 -27.82
C HIS A 112 -32.69 -11.85 -26.38
N ILE A 113 -33.45 -12.85 -25.91
CA ILE A 113 -33.96 -12.89 -24.53
C ILE A 113 -32.81 -12.86 -23.52
N CYS A 114 -31.76 -13.68 -23.73
CA CYS A 114 -30.60 -13.71 -22.86
C CYS A 114 -29.84 -12.38 -22.84
N ARG A 115 -29.78 -11.66 -23.97
CA ARG A 115 -29.17 -10.33 -24.03
C ARG A 115 -29.96 -9.33 -23.18
N ASP A 116 -31.29 -9.36 -23.27
CA ASP A 116 -32.15 -8.45 -22.51
C ASP A 116 -32.12 -8.75 -21.01
N ILE A 117 -32.09 -10.03 -20.62
CA ILE A 117 -31.89 -10.45 -19.22
C ILE A 117 -30.57 -9.90 -18.67
N ARG A 118 -29.48 -9.97 -19.43
CA ARG A 118 -28.18 -9.40 -19.01
C ARG A 118 -28.25 -7.88 -18.85
N ARG A 119 -28.93 -7.18 -19.77
CA ARG A 119 -29.15 -5.72 -19.67
C ARG A 119 -29.95 -5.36 -18.42
N LEU A 120 -31.02 -6.11 -18.14
CA LEU A 120 -31.83 -5.92 -16.94
C LEU A 120 -31.02 -6.20 -15.67
N ASP A 121 -30.19 -7.22 -15.66
CA ASP A 121 -29.35 -7.54 -14.51
C ASP A 121 -28.26 -6.47 -14.27
N ALA A 122 -27.66 -5.94 -15.34
CA ALA A 122 -26.76 -4.79 -15.25
C ALA A 122 -27.49 -3.54 -14.70
N ALA A 123 -28.69 -3.24 -15.22
CA ALA A 123 -29.51 -2.15 -14.72
C ALA A 123 -29.85 -2.32 -13.24
N LYS A 124 -30.28 -3.52 -12.82
CA LYS A 124 -30.56 -3.84 -11.43
C LYS A 124 -29.33 -3.66 -10.53
N ARG A 125 -28.17 -4.13 -10.97
CA ARG A 125 -26.90 -3.96 -10.24
C ARG A 125 -26.56 -2.48 -10.08
N HIS A 126 -26.64 -1.69 -11.15
CA HIS A 126 -26.40 -0.25 -11.09
C HIS A 126 -27.39 0.45 -10.17
N LEU A 127 -28.69 0.18 -10.27
CA LEU A 127 -29.71 0.75 -9.40
C LEU A 127 -29.47 0.41 -7.92
N THR A 128 -29.13 -0.85 -7.62
CA THR A 128 -28.85 -1.29 -6.25
C THR A 128 -27.61 -0.60 -5.69
N ALA A 129 -26.56 -0.45 -6.50
CA ALA A 129 -25.34 0.26 -6.13
C ALA A 129 -25.63 1.76 -5.88
N THR A 130 -26.43 2.40 -6.74
CA THR A 130 -26.85 3.79 -6.60
C THR A 130 -27.67 4.00 -5.32
N ILE A 131 -28.66 3.17 -5.05
CA ILE A 131 -29.49 3.23 -3.82
C ILE A 131 -28.61 3.05 -2.58
N SER A 132 -27.70 2.08 -2.60
CA SER A 132 -26.79 1.83 -1.46
C SER A 132 -25.85 3.01 -1.22
N SER A 133 -25.33 3.61 -2.29
CA SER A 133 -24.45 4.78 -2.22
C SER A 133 -25.19 6.01 -1.69
N LEU A 134 -26.41 6.27 -2.17
CA LEU A 134 -27.28 7.34 -1.66
C LEU A 134 -27.64 7.16 -0.19
N ARG A 135 -27.95 5.92 0.24
CA ARG A 135 -28.22 5.63 1.65
C ARG A 135 -27.00 5.88 2.54
N ARG A 136 -25.80 5.47 2.09
CA ARG A 136 -24.53 5.74 2.79
C ARG A 136 -24.22 7.23 2.84
N LEU A 137 -24.56 7.98 1.79
CA LEU A 137 -24.41 9.43 1.77
C LEU A 137 -25.36 10.11 2.78
N GLY A 138 -26.62 9.65 2.85
CA GLY A 138 -27.56 10.09 3.87
C GLY A 138 -27.08 9.79 5.30
N MET A 139 -26.53 8.59 5.52
CA MET A 139 -25.91 8.22 6.79
C MET A 139 -24.71 9.11 7.13
N LEU A 140 -23.86 9.44 6.15
CA LEU A 140 -22.72 10.34 6.35
C LEU A 140 -23.17 11.76 6.74
N MET A 141 -24.20 12.30 6.09
CA MET A 141 -24.75 13.61 6.45
C MET A 141 -25.31 13.61 7.88
N ALA A 142 -26.13 12.62 8.22
CA ALA A 142 -26.68 12.49 9.57
C ALA A 142 -25.58 12.31 10.63
N ALA A 143 -24.54 11.54 10.33
CA ALA A 143 -23.41 11.34 11.23
C ALA A 143 -22.55 12.60 11.39
N LEU A 144 -22.38 13.41 10.33
CA LEU A 144 -21.71 14.71 10.39
C LEU A 144 -22.48 15.70 11.26
N ASP A 145 -23.81 15.76 11.11
CA ASP A 145 -24.65 16.65 11.92
C ASP A 145 -24.66 16.19 13.40
N ALA A 146 -24.70 14.88 13.66
CA ALA A 146 -24.57 14.34 15.01
C ALA A 146 -23.18 14.63 15.62
N LEU A 147 -22.10 14.50 14.84
CA LEU A 147 -20.75 14.83 15.28
C LEU A 147 -20.63 16.32 15.62
N GLN A 148 -21.20 17.20 14.78
CA GLN A 148 -21.23 18.63 15.06
C GLN A 148 -21.94 18.91 16.39
N ALA A 149 -23.11 18.32 16.63
CA ALA A 149 -23.84 18.47 17.88
C ALA A 149 -23.09 17.91 19.10
N ALA A 150 -22.39 16.77 18.96
CA ALA A 150 -21.58 16.20 20.03
C ALA A 150 -20.37 17.09 20.39
N VAL A 151 -19.71 17.67 19.39
CA VAL A 151 -18.61 18.63 19.58
C VAL A 151 -19.09 19.94 20.22
N GLU A 152 -20.30 20.39 19.90
CA GLU A 152 -20.93 21.56 20.52
C GLU A 152 -21.36 21.31 21.98
N ARG A 153 -21.86 20.11 22.30
CA ARG A 153 -22.20 19.69 23.67
C ARG A 153 -20.97 19.43 24.55
N GLY A 154 -19.81 19.17 23.95
CA GLY A 154 -18.59 18.80 24.67
C GLY A 154 -18.55 17.32 25.08
N ASP A 155 -19.37 16.48 24.45
CA ASP A 155 -19.41 15.04 24.71
C ASP A 155 -18.33 14.33 23.89
N TYR A 156 -17.08 14.46 24.33
CA TYR A 156 -15.89 14.01 23.59
C TYR A 156 -15.84 12.49 23.34
N ALA A 157 -16.46 11.69 24.19
CA ALA A 157 -16.53 10.24 24.02
C ALA A 157 -17.43 9.86 22.82
N GLU A 158 -18.60 10.49 22.72
CA GLU A 158 -19.50 10.31 21.59
C GLU A 158 -18.88 10.89 20.30
N ALA A 159 -18.27 12.08 20.40
CA ALA A 159 -17.59 12.71 19.27
C ALA A 159 -16.45 11.84 18.70
N GLY A 160 -15.66 11.17 19.54
CA GLY A 160 -14.61 10.25 19.09
C GLY A 160 -15.17 9.08 18.28
N ASN A 161 -16.20 8.40 18.80
CA ASN A 161 -16.84 7.27 18.11
C ASN A 161 -17.50 7.69 16.78
N LEU A 162 -18.19 8.84 16.79
CA LEU A 162 -18.81 9.39 15.58
C LEU A 162 -17.76 9.81 14.56
N LEU A 163 -16.63 10.37 14.99
CA LEU A 163 -15.54 10.74 14.10
C LEU A 163 -14.94 9.53 13.39
N GLU A 164 -14.67 8.43 14.11
CA GLU A 164 -14.19 7.18 13.51
C GLU A 164 -15.18 6.62 12.48
N ALA A 165 -16.47 6.60 12.82
CA ALA A 165 -17.52 6.15 11.91
C ALA A 165 -17.62 7.03 10.65
N VAL A 166 -17.54 8.35 10.81
CA VAL A 166 -17.55 9.33 9.73
C VAL A 166 -16.32 9.19 8.83
N GLN A 167 -15.13 9.01 9.40
CA GLN A 167 -13.90 8.77 8.64
C GLN A 167 -13.98 7.48 7.82
N ALA A 168 -14.51 6.39 8.40
CA ALA A 168 -14.73 5.14 7.68
C ALA A 168 -15.73 5.29 6.52
N LEU A 169 -16.83 6.01 6.73
CA LEU A 169 -17.80 6.32 5.67
C LEU A 169 -17.19 7.23 4.59
N ALA A 170 -16.43 8.27 4.98
CA ALA A 170 -15.77 9.19 4.07
C ALA A 170 -14.72 8.49 3.19
N ALA A 171 -14.02 7.48 3.72
CA ALA A 171 -13.05 6.67 2.97
C ALA A 171 -13.71 5.94 1.79
N HIS A 172 -14.94 5.42 1.96
CA HIS A 172 -15.69 4.78 0.88
C HIS A 172 -16.04 5.77 -0.25
N PHE A 173 -16.24 7.04 0.09
CA PHE A 173 -16.53 8.10 -0.88
C PHE A 173 -15.30 8.74 -1.51
N ALA A 174 -14.08 8.25 -1.21
CA ALA A 174 -12.85 8.80 -1.78
C ALA A 174 -12.80 8.74 -3.32
N ALA A 175 -13.36 7.68 -3.92
CA ALA A 175 -13.46 7.55 -5.38
C ALA A 175 -14.41 8.58 -6.03
N TYR A 176 -15.34 9.14 -5.24
CA TYR A 176 -16.32 10.12 -5.68
C TYR A 176 -15.89 11.56 -5.39
N ALA A 177 -14.59 11.81 -5.15
CA ALA A 177 -14.06 13.13 -4.83
C ALA A 177 -14.33 14.20 -5.92
N HIS A 178 -14.54 13.79 -7.17
CA HIS A 178 -14.89 14.68 -8.29
C HIS A 178 -16.31 15.25 -8.18
N VAL A 179 -17.18 14.66 -7.35
CA VAL A 179 -18.55 15.13 -7.18
C VAL A 179 -18.54 16.30 -6.20
N PRO A 180 -19.04 17.49 -6.59
CA PRO A 180 -18.91 18.71 -5.79
C PRO A 180 -19.58 18.58 -4.41
N ARG A 181 -20.72 17.89 -4.32
CA ARG A 181 -21.42 17.68 -3.05
C ARG A 181 -20.63 16.80 -2.08
N VAL A 182 -19.90 15.80 -2.58
CA VAL A 182 -19.03 14.95 -1.75
C VAL A 182 -17.80 15.73 -1.30
N ALA A 183 -17.24 16.56 -2.18
CA ALA A 183 -16.15 17.47 -1.83
C ALA A 183 -16.56 18.48 -0.74
N GLU A 184 -17.77 19.04 -0.83
CA GLU A 184 -18.34 19.92 0.19
C GLU A 184 -18.48 19.20 1.55
N LEU A 185 -19.01 17.98 1.58
CA LEU A 185 -19.14 17.20 2.82
C LEU A 185 -17.78 16.86 3.44
N ARG A 186 -16.78 16.55 2.62
CA ARG A 186 -15.40 16.35 3.09
C ARG A 186 -14.78 17.64 3.62
N GLY A 187 -15.08 18.78 2.99
CA GLY A 187 -14.69 20.09 3.50
C GLY A 187 -15.32 20.39 4.87
N ARG A 188 -16.62 20.11 5.03
CA ARG A 188 -17.31 20.21 6.33
C ARG A 188 -16.67 19.30 7.39
N LEU A 189 -16.33 18.06 7.03
CA LEU A 189 -15.61 17.15 7.92
C LEU A 189 -14.27 17.74 8.37
N GLY A 190 -13.43 18.21 7.44
CA GLY A 190 -12.13 18.79 7.80
C GLY A 190 -12.24 20.06 8.67
N ALA A 191 -13.28 20.88 8.44
CA ALA A 191 -13.58 22.04 9.29
C ALA A 191 -14.00 21.62 10.70
N LEU A 192 -14.83 20.57 10.82
CA LEU A 192 -15.22 20.00 12.10
C LEU A 192 -14.03 19.36 12.84
N GLU A 193 -13.16 18.62 12.14
CA GLU A 193 -11.92 18.08 12.70
C GLU A 193 -11.02 19.19 13.25
N THR A 194 -10.88 20.29 12.51
CA THR A 194 -10.09 21.45 12.95
C THR A 194 -10.73 22.13 14.17
N SER A 195 -12.06 22.27 14.19
CA SER A 195 -12.79 22.82 15.34
C SER A 195 -12.67 21.93 16.57
N ALA A 196 -12.83 20.61 16.40
CA ALA A 196 -12.71 19.61 17.45
C ALA A 196 -11.29 19.58 18.03
N ARG A 197 -10.26 19.63 17.17
CA ARG A 197 -8.85 19.79 17.57
C ARG A 197 -8.67 21.04 18.43
N GLY A 198 -9.14 22.20 17.96
CA GLY A 198 -9.01 23.46 18.68
C GLY A 198 -9.69 23.44 20.06
N ARG A 199 -10.88 22.83 20.16
CA ARG A 199 -11.58 22.66 21.46
C ARG A 199 -10.82 21.70 22.38
N ALA A 200 -10.39 20.55 21.87
CA ALA A 200 -9.63 19.58 22.64
C ALA A 200 -8.36 20.22 23.23
N LEU A 201 -7.56 20.93 22.42
CA LEU A 201 -6.35 21.62 22.91
C LEU A 201 -6.68 22.67 23.97
N ARG A 202 -7.73 23.47 23.78
CA ARG A 202 -8.15 24.49 24.76
C ARG A 202 -8.57 23.90 26.11
N GLU A 203 -9.25 22.76 26.12
CA GLU A 203 -9.60 22.07 27.37
C GLU A 203 -8.35 21.65 28.16
N PHE A 204 -7.32 21.18 27.47
CA PHE A 204 -6.04 20.84 28.12
C PHE A 204 -5.24 22.08 28.52
N GLU A 205 -5.33 23.19 27.80
CA GLU A 205 -4.71 24.47 28.18
C GLU A 205 -5.37 25.08 29.42
N ALA A 206 -6.69 24.88 29.57
CA ALA A 206 -7.47 25.38 30.70
C ALA A 206 -7.14 24.67 32.04
N LEU A 207 -6.47 23.51 32.00
CA LEU A 207 -6.03 22.79 33.20
C LEU A 207 -5.04 23.62 34.01
N GLY A 208 -5.46 24.38 35.02
CA GLY A 208 -4.58 25.21 35.86
C GLY A 208 -3.48 24.47 36.64
N GLU A 209 -2.82 25.18 37.57
CA GLU A 209 -1.85 24.63 38.54
C GLU A 209 -2.49 23.68 39.57
N ALA A 210 -3.79 23.86 39.85
CA ALA A 210 -4.55 23.03 40.78
C ALA A 210 -4.93 21.67 40.20
N LEU A 211 -5.12 20.70 41.09
CA LEU A 211 -5.67 19.39 40.72
C LEU A 211 -7.15 19.57 40.30
N PRO A 212 -7.53 19.20 39.07
CA PRO A 212 -8.90 19.35 38.62
C PRO A 212 -9.83 18.36 39.33
N PRO A 213 -11.14 18.68 39.43
CA PRO A 213 -12.12 17.76 40.00
C PRO A 213 -12.26 16.49 39.15
N PRO A 214 -12.74 15.37 39.73
CA PRO A 214 -12.76 14.07 39.06
C PRO A 214 -13.60 14.05 37.77
N ALA A 215 -14.70 14.80 37.72
CA ALA A 215 -15.52 14.94 36.52
C ALA A 215 -14.76 15.55 35.33
N THR A 216 -13.83 16.47 35.59
CA THR A 216 -12.97 17.05 34.56
C THR A 216 -11.93 16.05 34.08
N LEU A 217 -11.40 15.20 34.96
CA LEU A 217 -10.47 14.12 34.58
C LEU A 217 -11.14 13.09 33.64
N GLU A 218 -12.39 12.73 33.91
CA GLU A 218 -13.18 11.85 33.02
C GLU A 218 -13.41 12.49 31.65
N ARG A 219 -13.76 13.79 31.62
CA ARG A 219 -13.92 14.55 30.38
C ARG A 219 -12.62 14.60 29.57
N LEU A 220 -11.49 14.85 30.23
CA LEU A 220 -10.17 14.87 29.58
C LEU A 220 -9.76 13.48 29.08
N ARG A 221 -10.15 12.41 29.78
CA ARG A 221 -9.95 11.04 29.31
C ARG A 221 -10.74 10.79 28.04
N ALA A 222 -11.98 11.28 27.98
CA ALA A 222 -12.77 11.25 26.77
C ALA A 222 -12.15 12.11 25.63
N CYS A 223 -11.58 13.28 25.95
CA CYS A 223 -10.82 14.09 25.00
C CYS A 223 -9.63 13.31 24.41
N CYS A 224 -8.90 12.53 25.23
CA CYS A 224 -7.82 11.68 24.74
C CYS A 224 -8.31 10.66 23.69
N GLY A 225 -9.52 10.13 23.86
CA GLY A 225 -10.17 9.26 22.86
C GLY A 225 -10.44 9.99 21.55
N LEU A 226 -11.00 11.20 21.61
CA LEU A 226 -11.21 12.04 20.42
C LEU A 226 -9.88 12.40 19.72
N VAL A 227 -8.84 12.74 20.47
CA VAL A 227 -7.51 13.07 19.92
C VAL A 227 -6.86 11.84 19.28
N ALA A 228 -7.07 10.64 19.82
CA ALA A 228 -6.63 9.40 19.19
C ALA A 228 -7.31 9.21 17.81
N ALA A 229 -8.61 9.50 17.71
CA ALA A 229 -9.38 9.41 16.46
C ALA A 229 -8.99 10.50 15.43
N LEU A 230 -8.60 11.70 15.88
CA LEU A 230 -8.09 12.78 15.01
C LEU A 230 -6.71 12.47 14.39
N GLY A 231 -5.96 11.55 15.00
CA GLY A 231 -4.70 11.03 14.46
C GLY A 231 -3.44 11.51 15.18
N TYR A 232 -2.29 11.00 14.74
CA TYR A 232 -1.00 11.15 15.43
C TYR A 232 -0.47 12.59 15.48
N GLN A 233 -0.76 13.41 14.47
CA GLN A 233 -0.27 14.80 14.41
C GLN A 233 -0.86 15.66 15.52
N VAL A 234 -2.17 15.51 15.77
CA VAL A 234 -2.87 16.23 16.84
C VAL A 234 -2.44 15.73 18.21
N ARG A 235 -2.21 14.41 18.33
CA ARG A 235 -1.66 13.82 19.55
C ARG A 235 -0.29 14.40 19.88
N ASP A 236 0.63 14.43 18.93
CA ASP A 236 1.99 14.88 19.17
C ASP A 236 2.00 16.39 19.51
N GLU A 237 1.17 17.20 18.85
CA GLU A 237 0.97 18.61 19.21
C GLU A 237 0.39 18.79 20.62
N LEU A 238 -0.60 17.99 21.01
CA LEU A 238 -1.16 18.03 22.36
C LEU A 238 -0.10 17.69 23.41
N ILE A 239 0.66 16.60 23.19
CA ILE A 239 1.73 16.18 24.08
C ILE A 239 2.77 17.29 24.20
N ASP A 240 3.19 17.87 23.09
CA ASP A 240 4.10 18.99 23.05
C ASP A 240 3.57 20.20 23.83
N ALA A 241 2.30 20.59 23.62
CA ALA A 241 1.68 21.72 24.31
C ALA A 241 1.65 21.51 25.83
N VAL A 242 1.24 20.31 26.28
CA VAL A 242 1.22 19.93 27.69
C VAL A 242 2.63 19.94 28.28
N CYS A 243 3.60 19.33 27.59
CA CYS A 243 4.98 19.28 28.08
C CYS A 243 5.64 20.66 28.09
N ARG A 244 5.44 21.50 27.07
CA ARG A 244 5.92 22.89 27.03
C ARG A 244 5.34 23.71 28.18
N ARG A 245 4.07 23.49 28.50
CA ARG A 245 3.40 24.20 29.60
C ARG A 245 4.00 23.83 30.97
N GLU A 246 4.16 22.54 31.26
CA GLU A 246 4.77 22.11 32.52
C GLU A 246 6.24 22.52 32.63
N THR A 247 6.99 22.40 31.54
CA THR A 247 8.38 22.86 31.50
C THR A 247 8.50 24.38 31.53
N GLY A 248 7.45 25.14 31.15
CA GLY A 248 7.37 26.58 31.33
C GLY A 248 7.38 26.99 32.80
N VAL A 249 6.68 26.26 33.67
CA VAL A 249 6.73 26.49 35.12
C VAL A 249 8.14 26.21 35.66
N TYR A 250 8.80 25.18 35.12
CA TYR A 250 10.20 24.87 35.45
C TYR A 250 11.15 25.99 35.06
N THR A 251 11.08 26.50 33.83
CA THR A 251 11.99 27.55 33.34
C THR A 251 11.79 28.89 34.06
N GLN A 252 10.57 29.17 34.53
CA GLN A 252 10.30 30.32 35.39
C GLN A 252 11.00 30.23 36.75
N ILE A 253 11.05 29.04 37.37
CA ILE A 253 11.68 28.84 38.68
C ILE A 253 13.21 28.74 38.55
N PHE A 254 13.69 28.02 37.53
CA PHE A 254 15.10 27.72 37.31
C PHE A 254 15.63 28.42 36.06
N GLY A 255 15.74 29.74 36.14
CA GLY A 255 16.34 30.57 35.11
C GLY A 255 17.84 30.31 34.90
N ILE A 256 18.37 30.98 33.87
CA ILE A 256 19.79 30.98 33.50
C ILE A 256 20.59 31.95 34.38
N THR A 257 19.91 32.93 34.98
CA THR A 257 20.50 33.96 35.85
C THR A 257 19.88 33.93 37.24
N GLY A 258 20.59 34.43 38.25
CA GLY A 258 20.11 34.50 39.64
C GLY A 258 20.57 33.34 40.54
N GLU A 259 20.03 33.29 41.76
CA GLU A 259 20.51 32.38 42.82
C GLU A 259 20.14 30.90 42.58
N THR A 260 19.14 30.64 41.74
CA THR A 260 18.71 29.29 41.32
C THR A 260 19.52 28.76 40.12
N ALA A 261 20.32 29.61 39.46
CA ALA A 261 21.23 29.27 38.38
C ALA A 261 22.61 28.77 38.88
N ARG A 262 22.82 28.65 40.20
CA ARG A 262 24.08 28.13 40.75
C ARG A 262 24.21 26.62 40.48
N LEU A 263 25.38 26.21 39.99
CA LEU A 263 25.72 24.80 39.68
C LEU A 263 25.49 23.85 40.86
N GLU A 264 25.77 24.30 42.08
CA GLU A 264 25.56 23.54 43.32
C GLU A 264 24.09 23.15 43.55
N ARG A 265 23.16 23.99 43.08
CA ARG A 265 21.71 23.80 43.25
C ARG A 265 21.09 22.97 42.13
N THR A 266 21.89 22.38 41.24
CA THR A 266 21.38 21.52 40.16
C THR A 266 20.59 20.31 40.68
N VAL A 267 20.95 19.78 41.85
CA VAL A 267 20.20 18.68 42.51
C VAL A 267 18.75 19.07 42.80
N ASN A 268 18.48 20.36 43.06
CA ASN A 268 17.12 20.84 43.32
C ASN A 268 16.25 20.83 42.06
N ARG A 269 16.84 20.96 40.87
CA ARG A 269 16.12 20.81 39.58
C ARG A 269 15.54 19.40 39.45
N TYR A 270 16.34 18.38 39.77
CA TYR A 270 15.89 16.98 39.77
C TYR A 270 14.84 16.70 40.86
N LYS A 271 15.05 17.20 42.08
CA LYS A 271 14.06 17.07 43.18
C LYS A 271 12.72 17.74 42.83
N TRP A 272 12.76 18.88 42.13
CA TRP A 272 11.56 19.55 41.67
C TRP A 272 10.76 18.69 40.67
N LEU A 273 11.44 18.06 39.70
CA LEU A 273 10.79 17.19 38.72
C LEU A 273 10.05 16.04 39.40
N LEU A 274 10.72 15.33 40.33
CA LEU A 274 10.11 14.21 41.06
C LEU A 274 8.86 14.66 41.82
N LYS A 275 8.96 15.75 42.59
CA LYS A 275 7.81 16.32 43.32
C LYS A 275 6.67 16.72 42.38
N ARG A 276 6.97 17.27 41.21
CA ARG A 276 5.96 17.69 40.23
C ARG A 276 5.26 16.49 39.60
N LEU A 277 5.99 15.43 39.28
CA LEU A 277 5.42 14.18 38.75
C LEU A 277 4.48 13.52 39.77
N ASP A 278 4.88 13.47 41.04
CA ASP A 278 4.07 12.90 42.11
C ASP A 278 2.81 13.74 42.40
N ALA A 279 2.97 15.07 42.48
CA ALA A 279 1.85 15.98 42.78
C ALA A 279 0.73 15.96 41.71
N ARG A 280 1.06 15.58 40.47
CA ARG A 280 0.12 15.55 39.33
C ARG A 280 -0.16 14.14 38.81
N ARG A 281 0.09 13.10 39.62
CA ARG A 281 -0.07 11.70 39.23
C ARG A 281 -1.44 11.39 38.60
N GLU A 282 -2.51 11.97 39.13
CA GLU A 282 -3.87 11.75 38.62
C GLU A 282 -4.08 12.35 37.22
N VAL A 283 -3.46 13.50 36.92
CA VAL A 283 -3.50 14.13 35.59
C VAL A 283 -2.74 13.25 34.59
N TRP A 284 -1.59 12.70 34.99
CA TRP A 284 -0.82 11.77 34.14
C TRP A 284 -1.56 10.47 33.86
N ALA A 285 -2.42 10.02 34.77
CA ALA A 285 -3.23 8.81 34.62
C ALA A 285 -4.38 8.96 33.61
N VAL A 286 -4.73 10.18 33.21
CA VAL A 286 -5.74 10.45 32.17
C VAL A 286 -5.25 10.04 30.78
N PHE A 287 -3.95 10.15 30.54
CA PHE A 287 -3.36 9.84 29.25
C PHE A 287 -3.21 8.33 29.05
N PRO A 288 -3.48 7.80 27.83
CA PRO A 288 -3.20 6.42 27.52
C PRO A 288 -1.71 6.08 27.74
N PRO A 289 -1.38 4.92 28.33
CA PRO A 289 0.01 4.55 28.62
C PRO A 289 0.86 4.44 27.36
N ALA A 290 0.25 4.12 26.22
CA ALA A 290 0.91 4.05 24.92
C ALA A 290 1.49 5.39 24.43
N TRP A 291 1.04 6.52 24.98
CA TRP A 291 1.52 7.85 24.58
C TRP A 291 2.81 8.24 25.29
N HIS A 292 3.17 7.56 26.38
CA HIS A 292 4.42 7.77 27.10
C HIS A 292 4.69 9.25 27.48
N VAL A 293 3.64 9.99 27.85
CA VAL A 293 3.69 11.44 28.10
C VAL A 293 4.67 11.79 29.22
N THR A 294 4.70 11.00 30.30
CA THR A 294 5.62 11.23 31.42
C THR A 294 7.08 11.03 31.02
N GLN A 295 7.39 10.04 30.17
CA GLN A 295 8.73 9.84 29.66
C GLN A 295 9.16 11.00 28.75
N LEU A 296 8.27 11.46 27.85
CA LEU A 296 8.53 12.59 26.98
C LEU A 296 8.77 13.89 27.77
N LEU A 297 8.00 14.11 28.84
CA LEU A 297 8.21 15.23 29.76
C LEU A 297 9.60 15.17 30.42
N CYS A 298 10.03 13.99 30.88
CA CYS A 298 11.37 13.80 31.45
C CYS A 298 12.48 14.10 30.43
N VAL A 299 12.32 13.66 29.18
CA VAL A 299 13.28 13.94 28.10
C VAL A 299 13.34 15.45 27.82
N MET A 300 12.19 16.12 27.71
CA MET A 300 12.15 17.57 27.51
C MET A 300 12.80 18.32 28.67
N PHE A 301 12.51 17.93 29.91
CA PHE A 301 13.17 18.49 31.10
C PHE A 301 14.69 18.32 31.06
N CYS A 302 15.18 17.13 30.70
CA CYS A 302 16.62 16.87 30.59
C CYS A 302 17.26 17.75 29.52
N ASN A 303 16.62 17.92 28.37
CA ASN A 303 17.10 18.78 27.30
C ASN A 303 17.16 20.24 27.72
N ILE A 304 16.10 20.78 28.33
CA ILE A 304 16.06 22.16 28.83
C ILE A 304 17.10 22.37 29.94
N THR A 305 17.27 21.39 30.83
CA THR A 305 18.28 21.49 31.90
C THR A 305 19.69 21.46 31.33
N LYS A 306 19.96 20.61 30.32
CA LYS A 306 21.24 20.56 29.64
C LYS A 306 21.58 21.90 28.97
N THR A 307 20.64 22.48 28.23
CA THR A 307 20.85 23.78 27.57
C THR A 307 21.06 24.89 28.59
N ALA A 308 20.23 24.96 29.63
CA ALA A 308 20.38 25.95 30.70
C ALA A 308 21.73 25.84 31.43
N LEU A 309 22.20 24.63 31.71
CA LEU A 309 23.51 24.42 32.36
C LEU A 309 24.68 24.80 31.46
N ALA A 310 24.60 24.50 30.16
CA ALA A 310 25.61 24.93 29.19
C ALA A 310 25.71 26.47 29.14
N GLU A 311 24.57 27.16 29.05
CA GLU A 311 24.52 28.63 29.05
C GLU A 311 25.05 29.24 30.35
N ILE A 312 24.75 28.63 31.51
CA ILE A 312 25.30 29.06 32.81
C ILE A 312 26.83 28.94 32.83
N LEU A 313 27.39 27.87 32.25
CA LEU A 313 28.83 27.66 32.18
C LEU A 313 29.49 28.67 31.24
N ASP A 314 28.89 28.95 30.09
CA ASP A 314 29.38 29.93 29.13
C ASP A 314 29.36 31.35 29.73
N LEU A 315 28.28 31.74 30.41
CA LEU A 315 28.18 33.03 31.10
C LEU A 315 29.24 33.19 32.20
N LYS A 316 29.54 32.12 32.94
CA LYS A 316 30.62 32.13 33.93
C LYS A 316 31.99 32.29 33.28
N ALA A 317 32.24 31.60 32.17
CA ALA A 317 33.49 31.75 31.43
C ALA A 317 33.68 33.19 30.93
N VAL A 318 32.63 33.80 30.35
CA VAL A 318 32.64 35.20 29.93
C VAL A 318 32.88 36.15 31.10
N GLY A 319 32.27 35.89 32.27
CA GLY A 319 32.50 36.67 33.48
C GLY A 319 33.95 36.65 33.96
N VAL A 320 34.62 35.50 33.85
CA VAL A 320 36.06 35.37 34.16
C VAL A 320 36.90 36.19 33.18
N GLU A 321 36.63 36.10 31.88
CA GLU A 321 37.37 36.88 30.87
C GLU A 321 37.11 38.39 30.99
N LEU A 322 35.88 38.80 31.31
CA LEU A 322 35.56 40.20 31.58
C LEU A 322 36.24 40.71 32.85
N GLY A 323 36.32 39.87 33.89
CA GLY A 323 37.08 40.17 35.11
C GLY A 323 38.57 40.38 34.80
N ARG A 324 39.17 39.52 33.97
CA ARG A 324 40.55 39.72 33.49
C ARG A 324 40.71 41.01 32.70
N ALA A 325 39.82 41.29 31.75
CA ALA A 325 39.84 42.53 30.99
C ALA A 325 39.68 43.76 31.89
N GLN A 326 38.84 43.69 32.92
CA GLN A 326 38.68 44.75 33.91
C GLN A 326 39.96 44.94 34.75
N SER A 327 40.61 43.85 35.18
CA SER A 327 41.90 43.91 35.86
C SER A 327 42.97 44.55 34.97
N VAL A 328 43.05 44.16 33.70
CA VAL A 328 43.96 44.78 32.72
C VAL A 328 43.68 46.27 32.57
N LEU A 329 42.41 46.68 32.39
CA LEU A 329 42.04 48.10 32.26
C LEU A 329 42.36 48.90 33.54
N LYS A 330 42.19 48.33 34.73
CA LYS A 330 42.57 48.96 36.00
C LYS A 330 44.08 49.17 36.10
N VAL A 331 44.88 48.21 35.65
CA VAL A 331 46.35 48.34 35.59
C VAL A 331 46.76 49.40 34.57
N VAL A 332 46.13 49.43 33.38
CA VAL A 332 46.38 50.46 32.36
C VAL A 332 46.00 51.86 32.89
N GLY A 333 44.91 51.97 33.66
CA GLY A 333 44.44 53.23 34.25
C GLY A 333 45.21 53.70 35.50
N ALA A 334 46.02 52.85 36.13
CA ALA A 334 46.77 53.20 37.35
C ALA A 334 47.83 54.29 37.09
N PRO A 335 48.15 55.16 38.05
CA PRO A 335 49.26 56.10 37.92
C PRO A 335 50.59 55.35 37.74
N ARG A 336 51.51 55.93 36.97
CA ARG A 336 52.78 55.31 36.54
C ARG A 336 53.63 54.74 37.68
N GLU A 337 53.59 55.38 38.84
CA GLU A 337 54.36 55.02 40.04
C GLU A 337 53.81 53.76 40.74
N ALA A 338 52.52 53.46 40.57
CA ALA A 338 51.85 52.32 41.19
C ALA A 338 51.46 51.21 40.20
N LEU A 339 51.95 51.29 38.95
CA LEU A 339 51.55 50.40 37.86
C LEU A 339 52.01 48.96 38.10
N VAL A 340 53.27 48.80 38.50
CA VAL A 340 53.87 47.51 38.83
C VAL A 340 53.15 46.89 40.03
N ASP A 341 52.88 47.69 41.06
CA ASP A 341 52.21 47.29 42.29
C ASP A 341 50.77 46.84 42.01
N THR A 342 50.03 47.63 41.24
CA THR A 342 48.65 47.33 40.83
C THR A 342 48.58 46.10 39.92
N PHE A 343 49.61 45.86 39.09
CA PHE A 343 49.70 44.66 38.25
C PHE A 343 49.87 43.39 39.08
N PHE A 344 50.82 43.37 40.02
CA PHE A 344 51.03 42.22 40.89
C PHE A 344 49.86 41.98 41.86
N GLU A 345 49.14 43.02 42.26
CA GLU A 345 47.95 42.89 43.11
C GLU A 345 46.73 42.36 42.36
N LEU A 346 46.47 42.83 41.12
CA LEU A 346 45.26 42.47 40.38
C LEU A 346 45.45 41.28 39.43
N MET A 347 46.69 40.91 39.10
CA MET A 347 47.04 39.81 38.19
C MET A 347 48.29 39.04 38.68
N PRO A 348 48.19 38.28 39.79
CA PRO A 348 49.32 37.58 40.39
C PRO A 348 49.87 36.42 39.54
N ASP A 349 49.04 35.82 38.68
CA ASP A 349 49.41 34.67 37.82
C ASP A 349 49.78 35.06 36.38
N ALA A 350 49.87 36.36 36.07
CA ALA A 350 50.11 36.85 34.72
C ALA A 350 51.59 36.72 34.29
N LEU A 351 51.80 36.39 33.03
CA LEU A 351 53.15 36.21 32.46
C LEU A 351 53.86 37.55 32.26
N PRO A 352 55.21 37.61 32.34
CA PRO A 352 55.97 38.84 32.04
C PRO A 352 55.70 39.42 30.64
N SER A 353 55.41 38.57 29.65
CA SER A 353 55.00 38.99 28.31
C SER A 353 53.64 39.68 28.27
N GLU A 354 52.76 39.41 29.23
CA GLU A 354 51.46 40.07 29.35
C GLU A 354 51.62 41.47 29.95
N PHE A 355 52.53 41.64 30.92
CA PHE A 355 52.93 42.96 31.42
C PHE A 355 53.47 43.85 30.29
N GLN A 356 54.38 43.33 29.45
CA GLN A 356 54.92 44.08 28.32
C GLN A 356 53.82 44.58 27.37
N ARG A 357 52.86 43.72 27.00
CA ARG A 357 51.72 44.11 26.15
C ARG A 357 50.83 45.18 26.79
N ILE A 358 50.64 45.12 28.12
CA ILE A 358 49.86 46.11 28.88
C ILE A 358 50.55 47.47 28.90
N VAL A 359 51.87 47.47 29.04
CA VAL A 359 52.68 48.69 28.99
C VAL A 359 52.70 49.28 27.58
N ASP A 360 52.80 48.44 26.55
CA ASP A 360 52.70 48.87 25.14
C ASP A 360 51.33 49.50 24.85
N LEU A 361 50.24 48.92 25.38
CA LEU A 361 48.88 49.46 25.28
C LEU A 361 48.69 50.80 26.01
N LYS A 362 49.51 51.10 27.03
CA LYS A 362 49.48 52.36 27.77
C LYS A 362 50.19 53.50 27.03
N GLY A 363 51.03 53.19 26.04
CA GLY A 363 51.71 54.19 25.21
C GLY A 363 52.75 55.03 25.96
N LEU A 364 53.53 54.41 26.87
CA LEU A 364 54.58 55.10 27.61
C LEU A 364 55.78 55.47 26.72
N ARG A 365 56.50 56.55 27.06
CA ARG A 365 57.71 56.97 26.33
C ARG A 365 58.87 56.01 26.62
N ARG A 366 59.83 55.88 25.69
CA ARG A 366 60.94 54.91 25.79
C ARG A 366 61.78 55.00 27.08
N THR A 367 61.96 56.22 27.60
CA THR A 367 62.66 56.48 28.87
C THR A 367 61.84 56.07 30.10
N GLU A 368 60.51 56.21 30.03
CA GLU A 368 59.57 55.85 31.09
C GLU A 368 59.30 54.34 31.09
N LEU A 369 59.38 53.70 29.92
CA LEU A 369 59.30 52.26 29.75
C LEU A 369 60.45 51.54 30.47
N GLN A 370 61.67 52.07 30.37
CA GLN A 370 62.85 51.48 31.02
C GLN A 370 62.74 51.51 32.55
N SER A 371 62.28 52.62 33.14
CA SER A 371 62.16 52.72 34.61
C SER A 371 61.07 51.79 35.17
N VAL A 372 59.94 51.65 34.48
CA VAL A 372 58.85 50.75 34.88
C VAL A 372 59.25 49.27 34.73
N LEU A 373 60.00 48.92 33.69
CA LEU A 373 60.52 47.57 33.49
C LEU A 373 61.62 47.20 34.51
N GLU A 374 62.47 48.15 34.88
CA GLU A 374 63.45 47.95 35.96
C GLU A 374 62.78 47.70 37.31
N GLU A 375 61.72 48.43 37.63
CA GLU A 375 60.94 48.23 38.86
C GLU A 375 60.20 46.87 38.85
N PHE A 376 59.64 46.48 37.70
CA PHE A 376 59.03 45.16 37.52
C PHE A 376 60.04 44.01 37.71
N ASN A 377 61.24 44.13 37.12
CA ASN A 377 62.32 43.15 37.24
C ASN A 377 62.88 43.08 38.68
N ARG A 378 62.93 44.20 39.39
CA ARG A 378 63.34 44.27 40.80
C ARG A 378 62.38 43.48 41.70
N ARG A 379 61.08 43.59 41.45
CA ARG A 379 60.03 42.92 42.24
C ARG A 379 59.91 41.42 41.95
N LEU A 380 60.25 40.98 40.73
CA LEU A 380 60.35 39.56 40.35
C LEU A 380 61.63 38.86 40.85
N GLY A 381 62.59 39.59 41.42
CA GLY A 381 63.85 39.03 41.89
C GLY A 381 64.70 38.39 40.77
N ARG A 382 64.57 38.86 39.52
CA ARG A 382 65.31 38.34 38.36
C ARG A 382 66.16 39.43 37.71
N ALA A 383 67.44 39.12 37.48
CA ALA A 383 68.36 39.97 36.74
C ALA A 383 67.94 40.05 35.26
N HIS A 384 67.61 41.28 34.83
CA HIS A 384 67.58 41.82 33.46
C HIS A 384 66.81 41.02 32.37
N PHE A 385 65.65 41.54 31.96
CA PHE A 385 65.08 41.33 30.62
C PHE A 385 65.72 42.34 29.65
N PRO A 386 66.13 41.95 28.43
CA PRO A 386 66.71 42.88 27.47
C PRO A 386 65.64 43.87 26.97
N ALA A 387 66.01 45.15 26.92
CA ALA A 387 65.21 46.23 26.35
C ALA A 387 64.95 46.00 24.84
N PRO A 388 63.89 46.58 24.24
CA PRO A 388 63.66 46.46 22.81
C PRO A 388 64.73 47.27 22.07
N THR A 389 65.65 46.59 21.41
CA THR A 389 66.56 47.17 20.41
C THR A 389 65.84 47.27 19.07
N GLU A 390 66.03 48.40 18.39
CA GLU A 390 65.43 48.79 17.11
C GLU A 390 65.93 48.00 15.88
N GLU A 391 66.51 46.81 16.07
CA GLU A 391 67.24 46.06 15.03
C GLU A 391 66.64 44.68 14.70
N ALA A 392 65.33 44.48 14.92
CA ALA A 392 64.62 43.28 14.44
C ALA A 392 63.67 43.58 13.25
N ALA A 393 63.95 44.65 12.49
CA ALA A 393 63.25 44.95 11.24
C ALA A 393 63.91 44.29 10.00
N ALA A 394 65.01 43.55 10.15
CA ALA A 394 65.71 42.98 9.00
C ALA A 394 66.44 41.67 9.35
N SER A 395 65.69 40.56 9.50
CA SER A 395 66.14 39.21 9.11
C SER A 395 65.22 38.14 9.71
N ALA A 396 64.31 37.59 8.89
CA ALA A 396 63.85 36.21 8.99
C ALA A 396 63.01 35.86 7.75
N SER A 397 63.72 35.61 6.65
CA SER A 397 63.28 34.71 5.61
C SER A 397 63.04 33.30 6.19
N VAL A 398 61.85 32.76 5.95
CA VAL A 398 61.44 31.34 6.04
C VAL A 398 62.45 30.49 5.21
N PRO A 399 62.86 29.24 5.60
CA PRO A 399 61.92 28.12 5.64
C PRO A 399 62.14 26.92 6.61
N ALA A 400 60.99 26.30 6.89
CA ALA A 400 60.64 24.86 6.86
C ALA A 400 61.37 23.78 7.71
N ASP A 401 60.50 22.85 8.12
CA ASP A 401 60.69 21.45 8.50
C ASP A 401 61.08 21.04 9.94
N ASN A 402 60.01 20.75 10.68
CA ASN A 402 59.58 19.42 11.14
C ASN A 402 60.30 18.67 12.29
N ASP A 403 59.42 18.15 13.15
CA ASP A 403 59.48 17.01 14.08
C ASP A 403 60.20 17.07 15.45
N GLY A 404 59.40 16.83 16.51
CA GLY A 404 59.84 16.60 17.88
C GLY A 404 58.73 16.63 18.97
N VAL A 405 57.70 15.78 18.83
CA VAL A 405 56.59 15.36 19.73
C VAL A 405 56.82 15.55 21.27
N LEU A 406 55.93 16.13 22.10
CA LEU A 406 54.77 15.56 22.87
C LEU A 406 54.26 16.69 23.81
N GLY A 407 52.97 17.00 24.10
CA GLY A 407 51.66 16.52 23.72
C GLY A 407 50.55 17.33 24.46
N ILE A 408 49.29 17.01 24.11
CA ILE A 408 48.00 17.38 24.75
C ILE A 408 47.30 18.64 24.18
N ALA A 409 46.29 18.35 23.35
CA ALA A 409 45.55 19.26 22.49
C ALA A 409 44.31 19.90 23.16
N ARG A 410 44.21 21.22 23.04
CA ARG A 410 42.97 22.01 23.06
C ARG A 410 42.43 22.10 21.62
N ARG A 411 41.14 21.82 21.40
CA ARG A 411 40.45 22.16 20.14
C ARG A 411 39.29 23.08 20.47
N THR A 412 39.44 24.36 20.09
CA THR A 412 38.34 25.30 19.94
C THR A 412 38.06 25.46 18.45
N ILE A 413 36.77 25.49 18.13
CA ILE A 413 36.15 25.62 16.82
C ILE A 413 36.22 27.10 16.39
N THR A 414 36.60 27.36 15.14
CA THR A 414 36.39 28.66 14.49
C THR A 414 35.44 28.53 13.30
N PHE A 415 34.47 29.44 13.32
CA PHE A 415 33.45 29.74 12.33
C PHE A 415 34.09 30.49 11.14
N GLY A 416 33.70 30.17 9.91
CA GLY A 416 34.16 30.86 8.69
C GLY A 416 33.02 31.00 7.68
N GLN A 417 32.83 32.23 7.19
CA GLN A 417 31.81 32.61 6.20
C GLN A 417 32.46 33.41 5.06
N LEU A 418 32.00 33.14 3.82
CA LEU A 418 32.12 33.90 2.56
C LEU A 418 33.51 33.90 1.87
N GLY A 419 33.68 33.63 0.56
CA GLY A 419 32.76 33.33 -0.54
C GLY A 419 33.49 33.21 -1.91
N ALA A 420 32.72 32.88 -2.95
CA ALA A 420 32.96 32.98 -4.41
C ALA A 420 33.87 31.96 -5.13
N GLY A 421 33.35 31.37 -6.23
CA GLY A 421 34.15 31.01 -7.42
C GLY A 421 34.02 29.60 -8.02
N GLU A 422 33.05 29.43 -8.92
CA GLU A 422 33.07 28.61 -10.16
C GLU A 422 33.00 27.04 -10.20
N ARG A 423 31.92 26.60 -10.86
CA ARG A 423 31.76 25.60 -11.96
C ARG A 423 32.34 24.18 -11.85
N GLY A 424 31.43 23.19 -11.99
CA GLY A 424 31.68 21.98 -12.80
C GLY A 424 31.11 20.64 -12.29
N GLY A 425 29.94 20.24 -12.81
CA GLY A 425 29.50 18.88 -13.19
C GLY A 425 29.72 17.62 -12.32
N GLY A 426 28.61 16.87 -12.08
CA GLY A 426 28.60 15.39 -12.19
C GLY A 426 28.20 14.53 -10.96
N ALA A 427 26.99 13.95 -10.99
CA ALA A 427 26.50 12.63 -10.48
C ALA A 427 27.04 12.05 -9.13
N THR A 428 26.25 11.69 -8.10
CA THR A 428 25.26 10.57 -8.01
C THR A 428 24.68 10.52 -6.55
N PRO A 429 23.43 10.08 -6.31
CA PRO A 429 22.92 9.78 -4.97
C PRO A 429 22.68 8.27 -4.78
N GLY A 430 23.39 7.65 -3.84
CA GLY A 430 23.20 6.22 -3.57
C GLY A 430 23.84 5.79 -2.26
N ARG A 431 23.17 6.04 -1.13
CA ARG A 431 23.36 5.24 0.10
C ARG A 431 22.35 5.46 1.22
N THR A 432 21.59 6.55 1.22
CA THR A 432 20.63 6.85 2.31
C THR A 432 19.22 6.26 2.13
N ALA A 433 18.86 5.79 0.93
CA ALA A 433 17.53 5.21 0.67
C ALA A 433 17.41 3.73 1.10
N GLN A 434 18.53 3.00 1.15
CA GLN A 434 18.51 1.55 1.39
C GLN A 434 18.49 1.20 2.88
N GLU A 435 18.91 2.12 3.75
CA GLU A 435 18.94 1.94 5.20
C GLU A 435 17.59 2.23 5.86
N MET A 436 16.77 3.13 5.29
CA MET A 436 15.36 3.33 5.71
C MET A 436 14.45 2.16 5.31
N ALA A 437 14.74 1.46 4.22
CA ALA A 437 13.94 0.33 3.74
C ALA A 437 14.09 -0.94 4.60
N ALA A 438 15.20 -1.09 5.34
CA ALA A 438 15.45 -2.24 6.20
C ALA A 438 14.66 -2.18 7.53
N ARG A 439 14.35 -0.98 8.02
CA ARG A 439 13.60 -0.78 9.28
C ARG A 439 12.09 -0.96 9.17
N PHE A 440 11.53 -0.98 7.95
CA PHE A 440 10.09 -1.18 7.73
C PHE A 440 9.65 -2.65 7.65
N LYS A 441 10.58 -3.61 7.62
CA LYS A 441 10.28 -5.04 7.38
C LYS A 441 10.00 -5.89 8.62
N LEU A 442 10.00 -5.32 9.84
CA LEU A 442 9.90 -6.11 11.09
C LEU A 442 8.81 -5.64 12.05
N ASN A 443 7.71 -5.06 11.58
CA ASN A 443 6.60 -4.69 12.47
C ASN A 443 5.44 -5.73 12.43
N PRO A 444 5.36 -6.67 13.39
CA PRO A 444 4.35 -7.74 13.42
C PRO A 444 2.90 -7.24 13.48
N ASN A 445 2.68 -5.99 13.89
CA ASN A 445 1.35 -5.37 13.96
C ASN A 445 0.73 -5.09 12.59
N VAL A 446 1.53 -4.92 11.53
CA VAL A 446 1.02 -4.66 10.17
C VAL A 446 0.51 -5.95 9.51
N GLN A 447 1.13 -7.09 9.82
CA GLN A 447 0.64 -8.40 9.36
C GLN A 447 -0.63 -8.82 10.12
N ALA A 448 -0.72 -8.53 11.42
CA ALA A 448 -1.93 -8.75 12.21
C ALA A 448 -3.12 -7.89 11.71
N ALA A 449 -2.89 -6.62 11.36
CA ALA A 449 -3.91 -5.76 10.79
C ALA A 449 -4.40 -6.24 9.40
N ARG A 450 -3.49 -6.77 8.58
CA ARG A 450 -3.83 -7.30 7.25
C ARG A 450 -4.57 -8.64 7.32
N ALA A 451 -4.22 -9.51 8.28
CA ALA A 451 -4.93 -10.75 8.54
C ALA A 451 -6.35 -10.50 9.10
N SER A 452 -6.51 -9.52 9.98
CA SER A 452 -7.82 -9.10 10.50
C SER A 452 -8.72 -8.50 9.42
N ALA A 453 -8.16 -7.68 8.52
CA ALA A 453 -8.90 -7.14 7.38
C ALA A 453 -9.31 -8.24 6.37
N ALA A 454 -8.48 -9.25 6.14
CA ALA A 454 -8.81 -10.40 5.31
C ALA A 454 -9.93 -11.25 5.93
N ALA A 455 -9.84 -11.56 7.23
CA ALA A 455 -10.86 -12.32 7.95
C ALA A 455 -12.22 -11.61 8.00
N ALA A 456 -12.23 -10.27 8.14
CA ALA A 456 -13.45 -9.47 8.07
C ALA A 456 -14.10 -9.50 6.67
N SER A 457 -13.28 -9.52 5.61
CA SER A 457 -13.77 -9.57 4.23
C SER A 457 -14.38 -10.93 3.87
N ASP A 458 -13.79 -12.03 4.36
CA ASP A 458 -14.31 -13.39 4.14
C ASP A 458 -15.58 -13.64 4.96
N SER A 459 -15.64 -13.14 6.20
CA SER A 459 -16.85 -13.20 7.03
C SER A 459 -18.04 -12.48 6.38
N MET A 460 -17.83 -11.27 5.84
CA MET A 460 -18.87 -10.53 5.10
C MET A 460 -19.31 -11.24 3.81
N ARG A 461 -18.37 -11.87 3.09
CA ARG A 461 -18.67 -12.63 1.88
C ARG A 461 -19.51 -13.87 2.19
N GLU A 462 -19.25 -14.54 3.30
CA GLU A 462 -20.02 -15.70 3.76
C GLU A 462 -21.43 -15.30 4.27
N THR A 463 -21.57 -14.15 4.95
CA THR A 463 -22.89 -13.63 5.35
C THR A 463 -23.73 -13.21 4.15
N MET A 464 -23.12 -12.60 3.12
CA MET A 464 -23.81 -12.30 1.86
C MET A 464 -24.18 -13.57 1.09
N GLY A 465 -23.35 -14.61 1.13
CA GLY A 465 -23.66 -15.92 0.55
C GLY A 465 -24.89 -16.58 1.20
N ARG A 466 -24.98 -16.58 2.53
CA ARG A 466 -26.11 -17.15 3.29
C ARG A 466 -27.41 -16.39 3.06
N THR A 467 -27.36 -15.05 3.02
CA THR A 467 -28.55 -14.22 2.77
C THR A 467 -29.09 -14.34 1.35
N LEU A 468 -28.21 -14.47 0.35
CA LEU A 468 -28.60 -14.74 -1.04
C LEU A 468 -29.11 -16.18 -1.24
N GLY A 469 -28.57 -17.16 -0.49
CA GLY A 469 -29.08 -18.53 -0.45
C GLY A 469 -30.50 -18.61 0.14
N ALA A 470 -30.74 -17.93 1.26
CA ALA A 470 -32.06 -17.84 1.89
C ALA A 470 -33.11 -17.20 0.95
N MET A 471 -32.74 -16.14 0.20
CA MET A 471 -33.63 -15.53 -0.78
C MET A 471 -33.94 -16.43 -1.99
N LYS A 472 -33.01 -17.31 -2.39
CA LYS A 472 -33.28 -18.31 -3.44
C LYS A 472 -34.20 -19.43 -2.95
N SER A 473 -34.05 -19.87 -1.69
CA SER A 473 -34.92 -20.87 -1.08
C SER A 473 -36.36 -20.37 -0.90
N LEU A 474 -36.54 -19.10 -0.50
CA LEU A 474 -37.85 -18.45 -0.39
C LEU A 474 -38.55 -18.29 -1.75
N ARG A 475 -37.80 -18.05 -2.83
CA ARG A 475 -38.38 -18.02 -4.19
C ARG A 475 -38.73 -19.40 -4.74
N PHE A 476 -38.10 -20.46 -4.25
CA PHE A 476 -38.43 -21.83 -4.66
C PHE A 476 -39.72 -22.30 -3.98
N MET A 477 -39.93 -21.96 -2.70
CA MET A 477 -41.17 -22.31 -1.97
C MET A 477 -42.40 -21.51 -2.42
N GLN A 478 -42.25 -20.33 -3.03
CA GLN A 478 -43.36 -19.58 -3.62
C GLN A 478 -43.80 -20.07 -5.02
N ARG A 479 -43.11 -21.07 -5.58
CA ARG A 479 -43.36 -21.56 -6.95
C ARG A 479 -43.99 -22.97 -7.00
N GLU A 480 -44.21 -23.61 -5.86
CA GLU A 480 -44.88 -24.92 -5.72
C GLU A 480 -46.20 -24.84 -4.91
N GLY A 481 -46.83 -23.66 -4.85
CA GLY A 481 -48.18 -23.47 -4.28
C GLY A 481 -49.23 -23.25 -5.36
#